data_AF-A0A1V5LHE8-F1
#
_entry.id   AF-A0A1V5LHE8-F1
#
_cell.length_a   1.000
_cell.length_b   1.000
_cell.length_c   1.000
_cell.angle_alpha   90.00
_cell.angle_beta   90.00
_cell.angle_gamma   90.00
#
_symmetry.space_group_name_H-M   'P 1'
#
loop_
_entity.id
_entity.type
_entity.pdbx_description
1 polymer ?
#
loop_
_entity_poly.entity_id
_entity_poly.type
_entity_poly.pdbx_seq_one_letter_code
_entity_poly.pdbx_strand_id
1 'polypeptide(L)'
;MMECYLMTGDSDYLLRVVVPDLEAYERFVMDFTNDIMPLVESRYRVMPGRKHRAIAGLSMGGFQTLNIAIPTVDRFAYAGVFSSGIIGIQPNPATGEATAGPSWEEKYAAQLDNPAVKKGLKLLWFATGREDFLLETSRATIEMLRRHGFTVTYQETAGAHTWINWQLYLNEFAPLLFR
;
A
#
# COMPACT_ATOMS: atom_id res chain seq x y z
N MET A 1 -5.20 12.55 -7.32
CA MET A 1 -5.38 12.96 -5.91
C MET A 1 -5.02 11.76 -5.04
N MET A 2 -4.07 11.92 -4.12
CA MET A 2 -3.69 10.90 -3.14
C MET A 2 -4.06 11.40 -1.74
N GLU A 3 -4.59 10.50 -0.93
CA GLU A 3 -4.88 10.76 0.48
C GLU A 3 -3.93 9.88 1.30
N CYS A 4 -2.97 10.52 1.96
CA CYS A 4 -2.02 9.84 2.83
C CYS A 4 -2.50 9.96 4.27
N TYR A 5 -2.70 8.81 4.92
CA TYR A 5 -2.96 8.74 6.36
C TYR A 5 -1.64 8.42 7.07
N LEU A 6 -1.13 9.38 7.84
CA LEU A 6 0.02 9.17 8.70
C LEU A 6 -0.47 8.98 10.13
N MET A 7 -0.30 7.77 10.66
CA MET A 7 -0.59 7.43 12.05
C MET A 7 0.71 7.42 12.85
N THR A 8 0.83 8.31 13.84
CA THR A 8 2.02 8.43 14.70
C THR A 8 1.61 8.35 16.17
N GLY A 9 1.61 7.15 16.76
CA GLY A 9 1.26 6.96 18.18
C GLY A 9 -0.15 7.46 18.49
N ASP A 10 -0.25 8.54 19.26
CA ASP A 10 -1.52 9.12 19.76
C ASP A 10 -2.18 10.15 18.81
N SER A 11 -1.77 10.22 17.54
CA SER A 11 -2.31 11.23 16.59
C SER A 11 -2.38 10.74 15.15
N ASP A 12 -3.46 11.14 14.46
CA ASP A 12 -3.74 10.84 13.05
C ASP A 12 -3.68 12.12 12.21
N TYR A 13 -2.92 12.08 11.11
CA TYR A 13 -2.79 13.19 10.16
C TYR A 13 -3.27 12.76 8.77
N LEU A 14 -4.16 13.56 8.16
CA LEU A 14 -4.58 13.41 6.76
C LEU A 14 -3.85 14.43 5.88
N LEU A 15 -2.98 13.95 5.00
CA LEU A 15 -2.33 14.77 3.97
C LEU A 15 -2.98 14.49 2.61
N ARG A 16 -3.61 15.52 2.02
CA ARG A 16 -4.21 15.45 0.69
C ARG A 16 -3.25 16.06 -0.34
N VAL A 17 -2.82 15.25 -1.30
CA VAL A 17 -1.85 15.67 -2.33
C VAL A 17 -2.49 15.68 -3.71
N VAL A 18 -2.35 16.81 -4.40
CA VAL A 18 -2.85 17.06 -5.75
C VAL A 18 -1.66 17.35 -6.65
N VAL A 19 -1.53 16.60 -7.74
CA VAL A 19 -0.45 16.70 -8.73
C VAL A 19 -1.04 16.74 -10.13
N PRO A 20 -0.33 17.34 -11.11
CA PRO A 20 -0.88 17.61 -12.45
C PRO A 20 -0.99 16.37 -13.34
N ASP A 21 -0.12 15.36 -13.19
CA ASP A 21 -0.08 14.17 -14.04
C ASP A 21 0.54 12.95 -13.31
N LEU A 22 0.55 11.79 -13.98
CA LEU A 22 1.05 10.53 -13.41
C LEU A 22 2.57 10.54 -13.18
N GLU A 23 3.32 11.26 -14.00
CA GLU A 23 4.78 11.34 -13.86
C GLU A 23 5.16 12.26 -12.69
N ALA A 24 4.44 13.38 -12.52
CA ALA A 24 4.50 14.24 -11.35
C ALA A 24 4.05 13.51 -10.09
N TYR A 25 3.10 12.59 -10.23
CA TYR A 25 2.68 11.70 -9.16
C TYR A 25 3.79 10.70 -8.77
N GLU A 26 4.48 10.07 -9.73
CA GLU A 26 5.62 9.19 -9.46
C GLU A 26 6.80 9.95 -8.85
N ARG A 27 7.07 11.19 -9.30
CA ARG A 27 8.01 12.09 -8.63
C ARG A 27 7.60 12.38 -7.20
N PHE A 28 6.32 12.69 -6.96
CA PHE A 28 5.79 12.89 -5.61
C PHE A 28 5.97 11.66 -4.71
N VAL A 29 5.82 10.45 -5.24
CA VAL A 29 6.10 9.21 -4.48
C VAL A 29 7.55 9.18 -4.00
N MET A 30 8.50 9.63 -4.82
CA MET A 30 9.90 9.79 -4.42
C MET A 30 10.06 10.91 -3.38
N ASP A 31 9.38 12.04 -3.55
CA ASP A 31 9.37 13.18 -2.61
C ASP A 31 8.76 12.79 -1.25
N PHE A 32 7.78 11.88 -1.21
CA PHE A 32 7.20 11.38 0.03
C PHE A 32 8.27 10.74 0.91
N THR A 33 9.07 9.86 0.33
CA THR A 33 10.14 9.18 1.04
C THR A 33 11.33 10.09 1.33
N ASN A 34 11.68 11.03 0.46
CA ASN A 34 12.92 11.80 0.58
C ASN A 34 12.74 13.19 1.23
N ASP A 35 11.55 13.76 1.16
CA ASP A 35 11.27 15.10 1.68
C ASP A 35 10.27 15.07 2.82
N ILE A 36 9.10 14.44 2.63
CA ILE A 36 8.02 14.49 3.61
C ILE A 36 8.40 13.72 4.87
N MET A 37 8.92 12.50 4.74
CA MET A 37 9.32 11.70 5.91
C MET A 37 10.40 12.40 6.75
N PRO A 38 11.54 12.86 6.18
CA PRO A 38 12.52 13.61 6.97
C PRO A 38 11.98 14.92 7.56
N LEU A 39 11.11 15.63 6.82
CA LEU A 39 10.46 16.83 7.35
C LEU A 39 9.62 16.51 8.58
N VAL A 40 8.77 15.49 8.52
CA VAL A 40 7.97 15.04 9.67
C VAL A 40 8.86 14.65 10.85
N GLU A 41 9.93 13.89 10.59
CA GLU A 41 10.89 13.48 11.62
C GLU A 41 11.64 14.66 12.26
N SER A 42 11.85 15.74 11.52
CA SER A 42 12.47 16.97 12.05
C SER A 42 11.49 17.88 12.80
N ARG A 43 10.19 17.80 12.50
CA ARG A 43 9.17 18.74 13.01
C ARG A 43 8.34 18.18 14.16
N TYR A 44 8.17 16.86 14.21
CA TYR A 44 7.33 16.19 15.18
C TYR A 44 8.14 15.15 15.96
N ARG A 45 7.68 14.84 17.17
CA ARG A 45 8.28 13.80 18.02
C ARG A 45 7.82 12.42 17.56
N VAL A 46 8.33 11.98 16.42
CA VAL A 46 8.11 10.64 15.88
C VAL A 46 9.32 9.76 16.15
N MET A 47 9.08 8.47 16.40
CA MET A 47 10.19 7.52 16.55
C MET A 47 10.73 7.14 15.17
N PRO A 48 12.05 7.31 14.92
CA PRO A 48 12.63 6.96 13.63
C PRO A 48 12.78 5.45 13.49
N GLY A 49 12.97 5.02 12.25
CA GLY A 49 13.26 3.62 11.93
C GLY A 49 12.00 2.81 11.63
N ARG A 50 12.16 1.81 10.76
CA ARG A 50 11.04 1.09 10.14
C ARG A 50 10.08 0.40 11.11
N LYS A 51 10.56 -0.05 12.26
CA LYS A 51 9.72 -0.72 13.28
C LYS A 51 8.63 0.19 13.85
N HIS A 52 8.76 1.49 13.60
CA HIS A 52 7.86 2.56 14.06
C HIS A 52 7.21 3.29 12.89
N ARG A 53 7.26 2.73 11.68
CA ARG A 53 6.67 3.30 10.48
C ARG A 53 5.72 2.30 9.81
N ALA A 54 4.52 2.78 9.55
CA ALA A 54 3.48 2.10 8.80
C ALA A 54 3.08 2.95 7.60
N ILE A 55 2.60 2.31 6.54
CA ILE A 55 2.02 2.97 5.38
C ILE A 55 0.73 2.24 5.02
N ALA A 56 -0.33 2.98 4.70
CA ALA A 56 -1.56 2.38 4.22
C ALA A 56 -2.26 3.29 3.24
N GLY A 57 -3.08 2.70 2.38
CA GLY A 57 -3.86 3.45 1.43
C GLY A 57 -5.03 2.65 0.86
N LEU A 58 -6.03 3.40 0.40
CA LEU A 58 -7.26 2.87 -0.20
C LEU A 58 -7.27 3.07 -1.70
N SER A 59 -7.84 2.12 -2.45
CA SER A 59 -7.97 2.20 -3.90
C SER A 59 -6.61 2.52 -4.57
N MET A 60 -6.53 3.60 -5.34
CA MET A 60 -5.26 4.08 -5.90
C MET A 60 -4.15 4.24 -4.82
N GLY A 61 -4.50 4.67 -3.61
CA GLY A 61 -3.59 4.73 -2.45
C GLY A 61 -3.03 3.38 -2.03
N GLY A 62 -3.77 2.29 -2.21
CA GLY A 62 -3.30 0.94 -1.92
C GLY A 62 -2.27 0.46 -2.95
N PHE A 63 -2.50 0.76 -4.23
CA PHE A 63 -1.51 0.52 -5.30
C PHE A 63 -0.21 1.30 -5.03
N GLN A 64 -0.35 2.55 -4.61
CA GLN A 64 0.77 3.42 -4.27
C GLN A 64 1.52 2.92 -3.04
N THR A 65 0.79 2.44 -2.03
CA THR A 65 1.35 1.77 -0.85
C THR A 65 2.24 0.61 -1.27
N LEU A 66 1.82 -0.23 -2.22
CA LEU A 66 2.64 -1.34 -2.73
C LEU A 66 3.89 -0.84 -3.48
N ASN A 67 3.75 0.20 -4.30
CA ASN A 67 4.88 0.79 -5.04
C ASN A 67 5.90 1.51 -4.15
N ILE A 68 5.51 1.91 -2.94
CA ILE A 68 6.43 2.48 -1.95
C ILE A 68 7.00 1.36 -1.07
N ALA A 69 6.12 0.58 -0.46
CA ALA A 69 6.48 -0.34 0.60
C ALA A 69 7.35 -1.50 0.11
N ILE A 70 7.11 -2.05 -1.10
CA ILE A 70 7.87 -3.21 -1.62
C ILE A 70 9.27 -2.83 -2.10
N PRO A 71 9.48 -1.69 -2.77
CA PRO A 71 10.83 -1.26 -3.11
C PRO A 71 11.63 -0.70 -1.91
N THR A 72 10.94 -0.23 -0.86
CA THR A 72 11.55 0.42 0.32
C THR A 72 11.21 -0.27 1.65
N VAL A 73 11.26 -1.59 1.64
CA VAL A 73 10.94 -2.51 2.78
C VAL A 73 11.85 -2.35 4.00
N ASP A 74 12.99 -1.71 3.83
CA ASP A 74 13.90 -1.31 4.88
C ASP A 74 13.39 -0.06 5.63
N ARG A 75 12.39 0.64 5.08
CA ARG A 75 11.81 1.87 5.64
C ARG A 75 10.48 1.68 6.37
N PHE A 76 9.71 0.65 6.03
CA PHE A 76 8.40 0.37 6.64
C PHE A 76 8.34 -1.06 7.18
N ALA A 77 7.74 -1.24 8.35
CA ALA A 77 7.48 -2.58 8.90
C ALA A 77 6.03 -3.02 8.79
N TYR A 78 5.11 -2.11 8.44
CA TYR A 78 3.67 -2.41 8.33
C TYR A 78 3.11 -1.75 7.09
N ALA A 79 2.33 -2.50 6.30
CA ALA A 79 1.67 -2.02 5.10
C ALA A 79 0.20 -2.46 5.07
N GLY A 80 -0.71 -1.51 4.79
CA GLY A 80 -2.15 -1.74 4.67
C GLY A 80 -2.68 -1.40 3.28
N VAL A 81 -3.36 -2.34 2.62
CA VAL A 81 -3.88 -2.17 1.26
C VAL A 81 -5.39 -2.38 1.28
N PHE A 82 -6.14 -1.30 1.12
CA PHE A 82 -7.60 -1.28 1.29
C PHE A 82 -8.30 -1.19 -0.08
N SER A 83 -9.14 -2.16 -0.43
CA SER A 83 -9.85 -2.21 -1.71
C SER A 83 -8.94 -1.96 -2.91
N SER A 84 -7.84 -2.70 -3.02
CA SER A 84 -6.79 -2.40 -4.00
C SER A 84 -5.88 -3.60 -4.29
N GLY A 85 -5.10 -3.49 -5.36
CA GLY A 85 -3.98 -4.36 -5.68
C GLY A 85 -3.03 -3.69 -6.67
N ILE A 86 -2.28 -4.51 -7.41
CA ILE A 86 -1.45 -4.07 -8.53
C ILE A 86 -2.32 -3.77 -9.74
N ILE A 87 -2.33 -2.51 -10.19
CA ILE A 87 -3.02 -2.10 -11.41
C ILE A 87 -2.35 -2.78 -12.60
N GLY A 88 -3.14 -3.41 -13.49
CA GLY A 88 -2.65 -4.14 -14.66
C GLY A 88 -2.26 -5.60 -14.39
N ILE A 89 -2.37 -6.10 -13.15
CA ILE A 89 -2.13 -7.53 -12.87
C ILE A 89 -3.21 -8.45 -13.45
N GLN A 90 -4.39 -7.88 -13.71
CA GLN A 90 -5.47 -8.51 -14.46
C GLN A 90 -5.70 -7.68 -15.72
N PRO A 91 -6.12 -8.30 -16.84
CA PRO A 91 -6.57 -7.57 -18.02
C PRO A 91 -7.67 -6.58 -17.65
N ASN A 92 -7.71 -5.44 -18.33
CA ASN A 92 -8.75 -4.44 -18.07
C ASN A 92 -10.14 -5.09 -18.23
N PRO A 93 -11.00 -5.14 -17.20
CA PRO A 93 -12.28 -5.81 -17.30
C PRO A 93 -13.25 -5.15 -18.31
N ALA A 94 -13.02 -3.88 -18.69
CA ALA A 94 -13.81 -3.18 -19.70
C ALA A 94 -13.32 -3.40 -21.14
N THR A 95 -12.01 -3.60 -21.36
CA THR A 95 -11.44 -3.72 -22.73
C THR A 95 -10.81 -5.08 -23.03
N GLY A 96 -10.55 -5.89 -22.00
CA GLY A 96 -9.79 -7.15 -22.09
C GLY A 96 -8.30 -6.96 -22.37
N GLU A 97 -7.83 -5.72 -22.48
CA GLU A 97 -6.44 -5.43 -22.87
C GLU A 97 -5.48 -5.63 -21.70
N ALA A 98 -4.34 -6.25 -22.00
CA ALA A 98 -3.21 -6.29 -21.10
C ALA A 98 -2.48 -4.94 -21.09
N THR A 99 -1.87 -4.60 -19.96
CA THR A 99 -0.96 -3.45 -19.89
C THR A 99 0.26 -3.65 -20.78
N ALA A 100 0.62 -2.62 -21.55
CA ALA A 100 1.84 -2.60 -22.34
C ALA A 100 3.09 -2.36 -21.46
N GLY A 101 4.20 -3.04 -21.77
CA GLY A 101 5.45 -2.97 -21.02
C GLY A 101 5.62 -4.15 -20.04
N PRO A 102 6.75 -4.21 -19.31
CA PRO A 102 6.96 -5.23 -18.29
C PRO A 102 5.91 -5.10 -17.19
N SER A 103 5.41 -6.23 -16.73
CA SER A 103 4.51 -6.31 -15.59
C SER A 103 5.15 -5.72 -14.33
N TRP A 104 4.31 -5.32 -13.38
CA TRP A 104 4.78 -4.86 -12.09
C TRP A 104 5.63 -5.91 -11.35
N GLU A 105 5.25 -7.20 -11.47
CA GLU A 105 5.99 -8.34 -10.89
C GLU A 105 7.39 -8.43 -11.49
N GLU A 106 7.54 -8.33 -12.81
CA GLU A 106 8.85 -8.29 -13.48
C GLU A 106 9.68 -7.08 -13.07
N LYS A 107 9.05 -5.90 -12.95
CA LYS A 107 9.73 -4.66 -12.55
C LYS A 107 10.37 -4.75 -11.15
N TYR A 108 9.74 -5.48 -10.22
CA TYR A 108 10.18 -5.59 -8.83
C TYR A 108 10.61 -6.99 -8.41
N ALA A 109 10.91 -7.88 -9.37
CA ALA A 109 11.26 -9.28 -9.10
C ALA A 109 12.40 -9.43 -8.08
N ALA A 110 13.46 -8.62 -8.21
CA ALA A 110 14.60 -8.65 -7.30
C ALA A 110 14.21 -8.30 -5.84
N GLN A 111 13.28 -7.36 -5.65
CA GLN A 111 12.79 -6.97 -4.33
C GLN A 111 11.79 -7.99 -3.77
N LEU A 112 10.92 -8.54 -4.61
CA LEU A 112 9.95 -9.57 -4.23
C LEU A 112 10.65 -10.85 -3.75
N ASP A 113 11.71 -11.27 -4.43
CA ASP A 113 12.42 -12.51 -4.09
C ASP A 113 13.42 -12.34 -2.95
N ASN A 114 13.80 -11.11 -2.61
CA ASN A 114 14.80 -10.85 -1.57
C ASN A 114 14.29 -11.26 -0.17
N PRO A 115 14.95 -12.23 0.51
CA PRO A 115 14.51 -12.71 1.84
C PRO A 115 14.55 -11.65 2.94
N ALA A 116 15.43 -10.65 2.83
CA ALA A 116 15.56 -9.58 3.83
C ALA A 116 14.31 -8.70 3.89
N VAL A 117 13.62 -8.55 2.76
CA VAL A 117 12.32 -7.88 2.64
C VAL A 117 11.28 -8.57 3.52
N LYS A 118 11.16 -9.88 3.36
CA LYS A 118 10.13 -10.72 4.00
C LYS A 118 10.30 -10.75 5.51
N LYS A 119 11.54 -10.87 5.99
CA LYS A 119 11.87 -10.78 7.43
C LYS A 119 11.59 -9.38 8.01
N GLY A 120 11.52 -8.39 7.14
CA GLY A 120 11.42 -6.99 7.49
C GLY A 120 10.02 -6.45 7.71
N LEU A 121 9.10 -6.96 6.91
CA LEU A 121 7.70 -6.59 6.94
C LEU A 121 7.00 -7.44 8.02
N LYS A 122 6.62 -6.80 9.13
CA LYS A 122 5.91 -7.44 10.24
C LYS A 122 4.44 -7.69 9.91
N LEU A 123 3.83 -6.80 9.12
CA LEU A 123 2.43 -6.90 8.74
C LEU A 123 2.24 -6.42 7.30
N LEU A 124 1.65 -7.28 6.48
CA LEU A 124 1.11 -6.94 5.17
C LEU A 124 -0.37 -7.30 5.19
N TRP A 125 -1.22 -6.28 5.29
CA TRP A 125 -2.65 -6.44 5.56
C TRP A 125 -3.48 -5.95 4.37
N PHE A 126 -4.44 -6.76 3.96
CA PHE A 126 -5.35 -6.47 2.87
C PHE A 126 -6.80 -6.63 3.33
N ALA A 127 -7.68 -5.76 2.85
CA ALA A 127 -9.11 -6.00 2.89
C ALA A 127 -9.81 -5.42 1.68
N THR A 128 -10.77 -6.17 1.14
CA THR A 128 -11.57 -5.74 -0.02
C THR A 128 -13.02 -6.18 0.18
N GLY A 129 -13.97 -5.35 -0.27
CA GLY A 129 -15.39 -5.69 -0.23
C GLY A 129 -15.74 -6.75 -1.28
N ARG A 130 -16.66 -7.66 -0.98
CA ARG A 130 -17.07 -8.72 -1.92
C ARG A 130 -17.81 -8.19 -3.15
N GLU A 131 -18.40 -7.01 -3.04
CA GLU A 131 -19.07 -6.32 -4.15
C GLU A 131 -18.17 -5.23 -4.77
N ASP A 132 -16.88 -5.17 -4.38
CA ASP A 132 -15.91 -4.23 -4.91
C ASP A 132 -15.41 -4.67 -6.29
N PHE A 133 -15.36 -3.74 -7.25
CA PHE A 133 -14.87 -4.03 -8.60
C PHE A 133 -13.38 -4.36 -8.64
N LEU A 134 -12.62 -4.08 -7.57
CA LEU A 134 -11.20 -4.44 -7.42
C LEU A 134 -10.97 -5.75 -6.66
N LEU A 135 -12.01 -6.54 -6.38
CA LEU A 135 -11.88 -7.79 -5.65
C LEU A 135 -10.90 -8.75 -6.34
N GLU A 136 -11.07 -8.99 -7.64
CA GLU A 136 -10.21 -9.91 -8.39
C GLU A 136 -8.77 -9.38 -8.53
N THR A 137 -8.60 -8.06 -8.68
CA THR A 137 -7.28 -7.41 -8.64
C THR A 137 -6.60 -7.63 -7.30
N SER A 138 -7.35 -7.52 -6.18
CA SER A 138 -6.84 -7.75 -4.83
C SER A 138 -6.39 -9.20 -4.66
N ARG A 139 -7.26 -10.17 -5.01
CA ARG A 139 -6.97 -11.61 -4.95
C ARG A 139 -5.73 -11.97 -5.76
N ALA A 140 -5.63 -11.51 -7.00
CA ALA A 140 -4.49 -11.77 -7.87
C ALA A 140 -3.18 -11.22 -7.31
N THR A 141 -3.24 -10.02 -6.71
CA THR A 141 -2.08 -9.38 -6.06
C THR A 141 -1.61 -10.19 -4.86
N ILE A 142 -2.55 -10.62 -4.01
CA ILE A 142 -2.24 -11.41 -2.81
C ILE A 142 -1.64 -12.75 -3.20
N GLU A 143 -2.18 -13.40 -4.24
CA GLU A 143 -1.65 -14.66 -4.73
C GLU A 143 -0.22 -14.51 -5.26
N MET A 144 0.05 -13.46 -6.04
CA MET A 144 1.41 -13.13 -6.49
C MET A 144 2.36 -12.94 -5.31
N LEU A 145 1.98 -12.12 -4.32
CA LEU A 145 2.81 -11.87 -3.14
C LEU A 145 3.06 -13.16 -2.35
N ARG A 146 2.06 -14.04 -2.22
CA ARG A 146 2.22 -15.34 -1.57
C ARG A 146 3.17 -16.27 -2.33
N ARG A 147 3.13 -16.28 -3.67
CA ARG A 147 4.10 -17.03 -4.49
C ARG A 147 5.55 -16.57 -4.26
N HIS A 148 5.76 -15.27 -4.04
CA HIS A 148 7.07 -14.72 -3.65
C HIS A 148 7.41 -14.91 -2.16
N GLY A 149 6.55 -15.57 -1.38
CA GLY A 149 6.80 -15.94 0.01
C GLY A 149 6.46 -14.86 1.03
N PHE A 150 5.63 -13.88 0.68
CA PHE A 150 5.09 -12.93 1.66
C PHE A 150 3.98 -13.58 2.49
N THR A 151 3.99 -13.32 3.80
CA THR A 151 2.84 -13.60 4.66
C THR A 151 1.86 -12.44 4.57
N VAL A 152 0.67 -12.70 4.01
CA VAL A 152 -0.37 -11.69 3.81
C VAL A 152 -1.60 -12.01 4.66
N THR A 153 -1.95 -11.10 5.57
CA THR A 153 -3.24 -11.09 6.25
C THR A 153 -4.28 -10.52 5.30
N TYR A 154 -5.33 -11.26 5.00
CA TYR A 154 -6.35 -10.84 4.05
C TYR A 154 -7.75 -11.17 4.55
N GLN A 155 -8.68 -10.25 4.32
CA GLN A 155 -10.09 -10.48 4.57
C GLN A 155 -10.98 -9.90 3.46
N GLU A 156 -12.10 -10.58 3.25
CA GLU A 156 -13.17 -10.11 2.38
C GLU A 156 -14.38 -9.74 3.22
N THR A 157 -14.84 -8.50 3.09
CA THR A 157 -15.97 -7.99 3.85
C THR A 157 -17.20 -7.82 2.97
N ALA A 158 -18.37 -7.62 3.57
CA ALA A 158 -19.52 -7.15 2.80
C ALA A 158 -19.31 -5.69 2.38
N GLY A 159 -19.98 -5.26 1.32
CA GLY A 159 -19.88 -3.92 0.78
C GLY A 159 -18.98 -3.84 -0.45
N ALA A 160 -18.98 -2.65 -1.05
CA ALA A 160 -18.27 -2.36 -2.28
C ALA A 160 -17.13 -1.36 -2.05
N HIS A 161 -16.79 -0.60 -3.08
CA HIS A 161 -15.72 0.40 -3.08
C HIS A 161 -16.13 1.69 -2.35
N THR A 162 -16.25 1.64 -1.02
CA THR A 162 -16.89 2.71 -0.23
C THR A 162 -16.07 3.16 0.99
N TRP A 163 -16.31 4.41 1.41
CA TRP A 163 -15.74 5.00 2.62
C TRP A 163 -16.07 4.24 3.90
N ILE A 164 -17.27 3.67 3.99
CA ILE A 164 -17.69 2.90 5.17
C ILE A 164 -16.77 1.69 5.36
N ASN A 165 -16.47 0.97 4.26
CA ASN A 165 -15.52 -0.13 4.29
C ASN A 165 -14.12 0.33 4.71
N TRP A 166 -13.61 1.43 4.15
CA TRP A 166 -12.26 1.90 4.47
C TRP A 166 -12.10 2.37 5.91
N GLN A 167 -13.15 2.95 6.51
CA GLN A 167 -13.17 3.29 7.94
C GLN A 167 -13.09 2.03 8.82
N LEU A 168 -13.82 0.97 8.45
CA LEU A 168 -13.74 -0.32 9.14
C LEU A 168 -12.34 -0.92 9.02
N TYR A 169 -11.75 -0.90 7.83
CA TYR A 169 -10.42 -1.46 7.59
C TYR A 169 -9.35 -0.73 8.38
N LEU A 170 -9.42 0.60 8.43
CA LEU A 170 -8.51 1.39 9.26
C LEU A 170 -8.68 1.05 10.75
N ASN A 171 -9.92 0.90 11.21
CA ASN A 171 -10.23 0.55 12.60
C ASN A 171 -9.68 -0.83 12.99
N GLU A 172 -9.64 -1.78 12.07
CA GLU A 172 -9.07 -3.12 12.30
C GLU A 172 -7.54 -3.16 12.12
N PHE A 173 -7.01 -2.39 11.18
CA PHE A 173 -5.58 -2.36 10.87
C PHE A 173 -4.77 -1.59 11.93
N ALA A 174 -5.21 -0.40 12.32
CA ALA A 174 -4.45 0.50 13.19
C ALA A 174 -4.05 -0.13 14.55
N PRO A 175 -4.93 -0.89 15.24
CA PRO A 175 -4.57 -1.56 16.49
C PRO A 175 -3.43 -2.57 16.35
N LEU A 176 -3.19 -3.12 15.15
CA LEU A 176 -2.14 -4.12 14.91
C LEU A 176 -0.74 -3.51 14.76
N LEU A 177 -0.64 -2.19 14.65
CA LEU A 177 0.61 -1.48 14.38
C LEU A 177 1.51 -1.39 15.62
N PHE A 178 2.81 -1.39 15.38
CA PHE A 178 3.86 -1.13 16.37
C PHE A 178 3.91 -2.11 17.55
N ARG A 179 3.42 -3.34 17.34
CA ARG A 179 3.51 -4.48 18.26
C ARG A 179 4.68 -5.43 17.94
#